data_AF-A0A5C7RRG5-F1
#
_entry.id   AF-A0A5C7RRG5-F1
#
_cell.length_a   1.000
_cell.length_b   1.000
_cell.length_c   1.000
_cell.angle_alpha   90.00
_cell.angle_beta   90.00
_cell.angle_gamma   90.00
#
_symmetry.space_group_name_H-M   'P 1'
#
loop_
_entity.id
_entity.type
_entity.pdbx_description
1 polymer ?
#
loop_
_entity_poly.entity_id
_entity_poly.type
_entity_poly.pdbx_seq_one_letter_code
_entity_poly.pdbx_strand_id
1 'polypeptide(L)' 'MNARLNDVLVHINETLDDEALYRLEEGIRHDAGVISVGHRPEKTHMIMVVYDTDATRASSLLHRFQERGLHAQVVGL' A
#
# COMPACT_ATOMS: atom_id res chain seq x y z
N MET A 1 -0.40 -24.21 -4.03
CA MET A 1 -0.61 -23.04 -4.90
C MET A 1 0.65 -22.19 -4.80
N ASN A 2 1.32 -21.86 -5.92
CA ASN A 2 2.49 -20.96 -5.91
C ASN A 2 1.98 -19.53 -5.99
N ALA A 3 1.86 -18.83 -4.87
CA ALA A 3 1.55 -17.40 -4.87
C ALA A 3 2.75 -16.62 -5.44
N ARG A 4 2.52 -15.80 -6.47
CA ARG A 4 3.58 -14.96 -7.05
C ARG A 4 3.58 -13.62 -6.34
N LEU A 5 4.32 -13.58 -5.24
CA LEU A 5 4.43 -12.39 -4.39
C LEU A 5 5.33 -11.34 -5.03
N ASN A 6 4.89 -10.09 -4.97
CA ASN A 6 5.70 -8.93 -5.30
C ASN A 6 5.45 -7.82 -4.26
N ASP A 7 6.41 -6.94 -4.07
CA ASP A 7 6.30 -5.79 -3.20
C ASP A 7 6.35 -4.48 -3.99
N VAL A 8 5.69 -3.46 -3.45
CA VAL A 8 5.71 -2.12 -4.01
C VAL A 8 5.81 -1.10 -2.88
N LEU A 9 6.63 -0.07 -3.10
CA LEU A 9 6.71 1.06 -2.20
C LEU A 9 5.79 2.17 -2.72
N VAL A 10 4.88 2.62 -1.86
CA VAL A 10 3.92 3.69 -2.13
C VAL A 10 4.31 4.88 -1.27
N HIS A 11 4.59 6.00 -1.92
CA HIS A 11 4.76 7.29 -1.27
C HIS A 11 3.43 8.01 -1.20
N ILE A 12 3.05 8.46 -0.01
CA ILE A 12 1.84 9.26 0.25
C ILE A 12 2.30 10.69 0.49
N ASN A 13 1.74 11.65 -0.24
CA ASN A 13 2.16 13.05 -0.10
C ASN A 13 1.60 13.70 1.18
N GLU A 14 0.49 13.18 1.71
CA GLU A 14 -0.14 13.64 2.93
C GLU A 14 0.69 13.32 4.17
N THR A 15 0.62 14.24 5.13
CA THR A 15 1.09 13.97 6.48
C THR A 15 0.01 13.27 7.28
N LEU A 16 0.19 11.96 7.46
CA LEU A 16 -0.69 11.12 8.29
C LEU A 16 -0.09 10.99 9.69
N ASP A 17 -0.94 11.09 10.71
CA ASP A 17 -0.60 10.72 12.08
C ASP A 17 -0.65 9.19 12.26
N ASP A 18 -0.11 8.68 13.36
CA ASP A 18 -0.08 7.24 13.65
C ASP A 18 -1.46 6.58 13.57
N GLU A 19 -2.53 7.27 14.00
CA GLU A 19 -3.89 6.74 13.93
C GLU A 19 -4.38 6.62 12.47
N ALA A 20 -4.25 7.68 11.67
CA ALA A 20 -4.66 7.64 10.28
C ALA A 20 -3.84 6.62 9.48
N LEU A 21 -2.56 6.49 9.80
CA LEU A 21 -1.67 5.52 9.18
C LEU A 21 -2.08 4.08 9.53
N TYR A 22 -2.36 3.81 10.80
CA TYR A 22 -2.84 2.49 11.24
C TYR A 22 -4.16 2.12 10.56
N ARG A 23 -5.12 3.05 10.50
CA ARG A 23 -6.40 2.82 9.79
C ARG A 23 -6.20 2.60 8.30
N LEU A 24 -5.26 3.32 7.69
CA LEU A 24 -4.92 3.15 6.28
C LEU A 24 -4.36 1.75 6.04
N GLU A 25 -3.40 1.30 6.84
CA GLU A 25 -2.82 -0.04 6.76
C GLU A 25 -3.87 -1.13 6.95
N GLU A 26 -4.72 -1.03 7.97
CA GLU A 26 -5.81 -1.98 8.17
C GLU A 26 -6.74 -2.01 6.95
N GLY A 27 -7.06 -0.84 6.41
CA GLY A 27 -7.88 -0.71 5.20
C GLY A 27 -7.27 -1.39 3.97
N ILE A 28 -5.95 -1.29 3.77
CA ILE A 28 -5.24 -1.90 2.64
C ILE A 28 -5.07 -3.40 2.87
N ARG A 29 -4.85 -3.84 4.11
CA ARG A 29 -4.72 -5.26 4.45
C ARG A 29 -5.96 -6.07 4.07
N HIS A 30 -7.12 -5.43 4.02
CA HIS A 30 -8.38 -6.03 3.58
C HIS A 30 -8.63 -5.93 2.06
N ASP A 31 -7.78 -5.26 1.30
CA ASP A 31 -7.91 -5.18 -0.16
C ASP A 31 -7.56 -6.53 -0.82
N ALA A 32 -8.33 -6.89 -1.84
CA ALA A 32 -8.16 -8.16 -2.54
C ALA A 32 -6.76 -8.28 -3.17
N GLY A 33 -6.08 -9.38 -2.87
CA GLY A 33 -4.73 -9.66 -3.36
C GLY A 33 -3.60 -9.05 -2.55
N VAL A 34 -3.90 -8.26 -1.51
CA VAL A 34 -2.88 -7.81 -0.55
C VAL A 34 -2.55 -8.95 0.41
N ILE A 35 -1.25 -9.18 0.60
CA ILE A 35 -0.70 -10.22 1.48
C ILE A 35 -0.17 -9.60 2.77
N SER A 36 0.51 -8.46 2.66
CA SER A 36 1.01 -7.71 3.81
C SER A 36 1.11 -6.23 3.48
N VAL A 37 0.99 -5.39 4.51
CA VAL A 37 1.18 -3.95 4.41
C VAL A 37 1.82 -3.46 5.70
N GLY A 38 2.74 -2.50 5.56
CA GLY A 38 3.39 -1.83 6.68
C GLY A 38 4.12 -0.57 6.26
N HIS A 39 4.21 0.39 7.15
CA HIS A 39 4.96 1.61 7.02
C HIS A 39 6.37 1.47 7.60
N ARG A 40 7.25 2.41 7.24
CA ARG A 40 8.51 2.59 7.96
C ARG A 40 8.31 3.61 9.10
N PRO A 41 8.67 3.29 10.36
CA PRO A 41 8.51 4.23 11.47
C PRO A 41 9.40 5.48 11.31
N GLU A 42 10.52 5.36 10.60
CA GLU A 42 11.40 6.49 10.26
C GLU A 42 10.89 7.34 9.10
N LYS A 43 9.92 6.82 8.32
CA LYS A 43 9.34 7.46 7.13
C LYS A 43 7.86 7.10 7.01
N THR A 44 7.02 7.75 7.80
CA THR A 44 5.56 7.54 7.85
C THR A 44 4.86 7.75 6.51
N HIS A 45 5.44 8.52 5.59
CA HIS A 45 4.91 8.72 4.23
C HIS A 45 5.22 7.57 3.25
N MET A 46 5.95 6.53 3.68
CA MET A 46 6.31 5.38 2.84
C MET A 46 5.64 4.11 3.34
N ILE A 47 4.67 3.63 2.56
CA ILE A 47 3.97 2.37 2.79
C ILE A 47 4.54 1.30 1.87
N MET A 48 4.93 0.16 2.42
CA MET A 48 5.27 -1.03 1.66
C MET A 48 4.06 -1.95 1.62
N VAL A 49 3.70 -2.39 0.41
CA VAL A 49 2.61 -3.35 0.19
C VAL A 49 3.16 -4.58 -0.51
N VAL A 50 2.99 -5.74 0.10
CA VAL A 50 3.25 -7.04 -0.51
C VAL A 50 1.94 -7.60 -1.02
N TYR A 51 1.90 -8.01 -2.28
CA TYR A 51 0.68 -8.47 -2.93
C TYR A 51 0.94 -9.69 -3.82
N ASP A 52 -0.12 -10.44 -4.09
CA ASP A 52 -0.10 -11.53 -5.06
C ASP A 52 -0.35 -10.97 -6.46
N THR A 53 0.63 -11.13 -7.35
CA THR A 53 0.59 -10.64 -8.74
C THR A 53 -0.43 -11.36 -9.61
N ASP A 54 -0.91 -12.54 -9.20
CA ASP A 54 -2.03 -13.23 -9.85
C ASP A 54 -3.39 -12.62 -9.47
N ALA A 55 -3.48 -11.96 -8.30
CA ALA A 55 -4.73 -11.38 -7.78
C ALA A 55 -4.85 -9.86 -7.99
N THR A 56 -3.74 -9.12 -7.91
CA THR A 56 -3.72 -7.66 -8.06
C THR A 56 -2.40 -7.17 -8.66
N ARG A 57 -2.31 -5.86 -8.96
CA ARG A 57 -1.13 -5.21 -9.55
C ARG A 57 -0.84 -3.90 -8.84
N ALA A 58 0.42 -3.46 -8.86
CA ALA A 58 0.85 -2.19 -8.28
C ALA A 58 0.00 -0.98 -8.73
N SER A 59 -0.40 -0.92 -10.00
CA SER A 59 -1.27 0.15 -10.51
C SER A 59 -2.67 0.12 -9.93
N SER A 60 -3.25 -1.07 -9.72
CA SER A 60 -4.55 -1.23 -9.07
C SER A 60 -4.48 -0.83 -7.60
N LEU A 61 -3.41 -1.22 -6.91
CA LEU A 61 -3.15 -0.80 -5.53
C LEU A 61 -3.05 0.73 -5.45
N LEU A 62 -2.23 1.35 -6.30
CA LEU A 62 -2.12 2.81 -6.38
C LEU A 62 -3.48 3.49 -6.57
N HIS A 63 -4.33 2.95 -7.44
CA HIS A 63 -5.67 3.47 -7.64
C HIS A 63 -6.52 3.38 -6.37
N ARG A 64 -6.43 2.30 -5.58
CA ARG A 64 -7.13 2.19 -4.28
C ARG A 64 -6.74 3.28 -3.29
N PHE A 65 -5.46 3.65 -3.24
CA PHE A 65 -5.03 4.77 -2.40
C PHE A 65 -5.67 6.09 -2.87
N GLN A 66 -5.70 6.31 -4.19
CA GLN A 66 -6.29 7.52 -4.78
C GLN A 66 -7.82 7.57 -4.59
N GLU A 67 -8.52 6.43 -4.68
CA GLU A 67 -9.96 6.33 -4.39
C GLU A 67 -10.31 6.71 -2.94
N ARG A 68 -9.36 6.53 -2.01
CA ARG A 68 -9.49 6.95 -0.61
C ARG A 68 -9.19 8.44 -0.40
N GLY A 69 -8.92 9.19 -1.46
CA GLY A 69 -8.61 10.62 -1.44
C GLY A 69 -7.15 10.95 -1.13
N LEU A 70 -6.25 9.97 -1.16
CA LEU A 70 -4.82 10.15 -0.89
C LEU A 70 -4.03 10.39 -2.17
N HIS A 71 -3.11 11.34 -2.14
CA HIS A 71 -2.16 11.58 -3.22
C HIS A 71 -0.97 10.61 -3.10
N ALA A 72 -1.24 9.36 -3.49
CA ALA A 72 -0.24 8.30 -3.51
C ALA A 72 0.49 8.22 -4.86
N GLN A 73 1.75 7.78 -4.81
CA GLN A 73 2.63 7.51 -5.95
C GLN A 73 3.45 6.25 -5.70
N VAL A 74 3.62 5.42 -6.73
CA VAL A 74 4.52 4.25 -6.65
C VAL A 74 5.97 4.68 -6.84
N VAL A 75 6.85 4.23 -5.95
CA VAL A 75 8.28 4.49 -5.99
C VAL A 75 9.02 3.20 -6.33
N GLY A 76 9.75 3.19 -7.45
CA GLY A 76 10.64 2.09 -7.84
C GLY A 76 10.06 1.13 -8.87
N LEU A 77 9.62 1.65 -10.03
CA LEU A 77 9.30 0.82 -11.20
C LEU A 77 10.55 0.43 -11.98
#